data_AF-A0A067E4L8-F1
#
_entry.id   AF-A0A067E4L8-F1
#
_cell.length_a   1.000
_cell.length_b   1.000
_cell.length_c   1.000
_cell.angle_alpha   90.00
_cell.angle_beta   90.00
_cell.angle_gamma   90.00
#
_symmetry.space_group_name_H-M   'P 1'
#
loop_
_entity.id
_entity.type
_entity.pdbx_description
1 polymer ?
#
loop_
_entity_poly.entity_id
_entity_poly.type
_entity_poly.pdbx_seq_one_letter_code
_entity_poly.pdbx_strand_id
1 'polypeptide(L)'
;VFALKDAGELAEGATAYVSLEPCNHYGRTPPCTEALIKAKVKKVVVGMVDPNPIVDSKGLERLRDAGIDVTVGVEEELCKRLNKAFIHRIVTGKPFVTLR
;
A
#
# COMPACT_ATOMS: atom_id res chain seq x y z
N VAL A 1 6.21 -0.81 7.34
CA VAL A 1 7.30 -1.30 8.22
C VAL A 1 7.56 -0.36 9.38
N PHE A 2 7.91 0.92 9.16
CA PHE A 2 8.17 1.86 10.26
C PHE A 2 7.01 2.00 11.25
N ALA A 3 5.79 2.23 10.76
CA ALA A 3 4.60 2.33 11.63
C ALA A 3 4.34 1.04 12.44
N LEU A 4 4.59 -0.14 11.87
CA LEU A 4 4.45 -1.41 12.60
C LEU A 4 5.54 -1.57 13.67
N LYS A 5 6.76 -1.12 13.39
CA LYS A 5 7.86 -1.14 14.36
C LYS A 5 7.56 -0.22 15.54
N ASP A 6 6.98 0.94 15.27
CA ASP A 6 6.60 1.92 16.29
C ASP A 6 5.42 1.41 17.15
N ALA A 7 4.41 0.81 16.51
CA ALA A 7 3.28 0.20 17.20
C ALA A 7 3.68 -1.01 18.08
N GLY A 8 4.71 -1.76 17.68
CA GLY A 8 5.16 -2.95 18.40
C GLY A 8 4.03 -3.98 18.58
N GLU A 9 3.81 -4.44 19.81
CA GLU A 9 2.75 -5.41 20.14
C GLU A 9 1.34 -4.84 19.99
N LEU A 10 1.17 -3.51 20.00
CA LEU A 10 -0.12 -2.86 19.82
C LEU A 10 -0.67 -2.99 18.39
N ALA A 11 0.13 -3.51 17.45
CA ALA A 11 -0.30 -3.74 16.08
C ALA A 11 -1.28 -4.93 15.96
N GLU A 12 -1.23 -5.90 16.88
CA GLU A 12 -2.13 -7.06 16.84
C GLU A 12 -3.58 -6.61 17.04
N GLY A 13 -4.45 -6.98 16.10
CA GLY A 13 -5.85 -6.58 16.11
C GLY A 13 -6.12 -5.12 15.69
N ALA A 14 -5.10 -4.33 15.40
CA ALA A 14 -5.23 -2.92 15.03
C ALA A 14 -5.74 -2.73 13.58
N THR A 15 -6.01 -1.46 13.24
CA THR A 15 -6.30 -1.03 11.86
C THR A 15 -5.12 -0.24 11.31
N ALA A 16 -4.56 -0.70 10.19
CA ALA A 16 -3.50 0.02 9.48
C ALA A 16 -4.11 0.88 8.37
N TYR A 17 -3.80 2.17 8.35
CA TYR A 17 -4.15 3.07 7.26
C TYR A 17 -2.91 3.33 6.42
N VAL A 18 -3.02 3.10 5.11
CA VAL A 18 -1.93 3.29 4.15
C VAL A 18 -2.42 4.06 2.94
N SER A 19 -1.64 5.03 2.47
CA SER A 19 -2.03 5.88 1.35
C SER A 19 -1.95 5.19 -0.02
N LEU A 20 -1.21 4.09 -0.13
CA LEU A 20 -0.98 3.32 -1.34
C LEU A 20 -1.04 1.83 -1.00
N GLU A 21 -1.42 0.99 -1.96
CA GLU A 21 -1.43 -0.47 -1.82
C GLU A 21 -0.11 -1.00 -1.22
N PRO A 22 -0.16 -1.84 -0.18
CA PRO A 22 1.02 -2.51 0.35
C PRO A 22 1.71 -3.39 -0.70
N CYS A 23 3.02 -3.20 -0.89
CA CYS A 23 3.78 -3.98 -1.86
C CYS A 23 3.77 -5.49 -1.54
N ASN A 24 3.68 -6.31 -2.59
CA ASN A 24 3.60 -7.78 -2.51
C ASN A 24 4.73 -8.52 -3.25
N HIS A 25 5.80 -7.82 -3.60
CA HIS A 25 6.93 -8.38 -4.34
C HIS A 25 8.22 -8.27 -3.52
N TYR A 26 9.14 -9.19 -3.76
CA TYR A 26 10.47 -9.16 -3.18
C TYR A 26 11.35 -8.24 -4.04
N GLY A 27 11.63 -7.06 -3.51
CA GLY A 27 12.58 -6.10 -4.10
C GLY A 27 13.85 -6.01 -3.27
N ARG A 28 14.27 -4.77 -2.97
CA ARG A 28 15.38 -4.52 -2.03
C ARG A 28 15.01 -4.82 -0.57
N THR A 29 13.72 -4.78 -0.26
CA THR A 29 13.16 -5.07 1.06
C THR A 29 12.07 -6.13 0.95
N PRO A 30 11.80 -6.89 2.03
CA PRO A 30 10.67 -7.81 2.07
C PRO A 30 9.32 -7.11 1.83
N PRO A 31 8.28 -7.83 1.38
CA PRO A 31 6.96 -7.28 1.13
C PRO A 31 6.30 -6.68 2.37
N CYS A 32 5.61 -5.55 2.21
CA CYS A 32 4.83 -4.93 3.28
C CYS A 32 3.62 -5.79 3.68
N THR A 33 3.04 -6.54 2.75
CA THR A 33 1.94 -7.48 3.01
C THR A 33 2.34 -8.52 4.05
N GLU A 34 3.54 -9.09 3.96
CA GLU A 34 4.05 -10.05 4.94
C GLU A 34 4.22 -9.43 6.32
N ALA A 35 4.73 -8.19 6.38
CA ALA A 35 4.88 -7.49 7.66
C ALA A 35 3.52 -7.24 8.34
N LEU A 36 2.49 -6.87 7.57
CA LEU A 36 1.12 -6.67 8.07
C LEU A 36 0.49 -7.97 8.57
N ILE A 37 0.65 -9.07 7.80
CA ILE A 37 0.16 -10.40 8.18
C ILE A 37 0.86 -10.88 9.45
N LYS A 38 2.18 -10.76 9.51
CA LYS A 38 2.97 -11.15 10.70
C LYS A 38 2.60 -10.33 11.93
N ALA A 39 2.28 -9.04 11.76
CA ALA A 39 1.79 -8.18 12.82
C ALA A 39 0.32 -8.46 13.22
N LYS A 40 -0.37 -9.34 12.50
CA LYS A 40 -1.76 -9.74 12.75
C LYS A 40 -2.71 -8.54 12.87
N VAL A 41 -2.56 -7.56 11.98
CA VAL A 41 -3.52 -6.46 11.89
C VAL A 41 -4.89 -7.00 11.51
N LYS A 42 -5.96 -6.45 12.11
CA LYS A 42 -7.33 -6.91 11.83
C LYS A 42 -7.87 -6.33 10.52
N LYS A 43 -7.50 -5.09 10.24
CA LYS A 43 -8.02 -4.32 9.11
C LYS A 43 -6.92 -3.48 8.46
N VAL A 44 -6.94 -3.39 7.14
CA VAL A 44 -6.10 -2.50 6.35
C VAL A 44 -7.00 -1.60 5.50
N VAL A 45 -6.82 -0.30 5.64
CA VAL A 45 -7.52 0.72 4.86
C VAL A 45 -6.53 1.34 3.88
N VAL A 46 -6.83 1.23 2.60
CA VAL A 46 -5.94 1.63 1.50
C VAL A 46 -6.52 2.83 0.78
N GLY A 47 -5.69 3.86 0.60
CA GLY A 47 -6.09 5.09 -0.06
C GLY A 47 -6.30 4.93 -1.56
N MET A 48 -5.28 4.41 -2.26
CA MET A 48 -5.35 4.10 -3.69
C MET A 48 -4.66 2.76 -4.01
N VAL A 49 -5.13 2.11 -5.08
CA VAL A 49 -4.49 0.92 -5.66
C VAL A 49 -3.21 1.34 -6.38
N ASP A 50 -2.15 0.53 -6.33
CA ASP A 50 -0.92 0.84 -7.06
C ASP A 50 -1.19 0.71 -8.57
N PRO A 51 -1.00 1.77 -9.39
CA PRO A 51 -1.22 1.71 -10.83
C PRO A 51 -0.17 0.85 -11.56
N ASN A 52 0.84 0.32 -10.86
CA ASN A 52 1.86 -0.52 -11.46
C ASN A 52 1.28 -1.87 -11.89
N PRO A 53 1.33 -2.21 -13.20
CA PRO A 53 0.84 -3.50 -13.71
C PRO A 53 1.51 -4.73 -13.10
N ILE A 54 2.67 -4.56 -12.47
CA ILE A 54 3.39 -5.65 -11.79
C ILE A 54 2.72 -5.98 -10.43
N VAL A 55 2.11 -4.99 -9.79
CA VAL A 55 1.48 -5.13 -8.47
C VAL A 55 0.06 -5.67 -8.61
N ASP A 56 -0.71 -5.18 -9.59
CA ASP A 56 -1.99 -5.73 -10.07
C ASP A 56 -2.93 -6.21 -8.96
N SER A 57 -3.10 -5.42 -7.89
CA SER A 57 -3.94 -5.75 -6.72
C SER A 57 -3.57 -7.03 -5.95
N LYS A 58 -2.45 -7.69 -6.28
CA LYS A 58 -2.02 -8.94 -5.62
C LYS A 58 -1.72 -8.74 -4.15
N GLY A 59 -1.35 -7.53 -3.74
CA GLY A 59 -1.14 -7.21 -2.34
C GLY A 59 -2.44 -7.21 -1.55
N LEU A 60 -3.50 -6.67 -2.14
CA LEU A 60 -4.84 -6.65 -1.56
C LEU A 60 -5.41 -8.07 -1.44
N GLU A 61 -5.26 -8.89 -2.48
CA GLU A 61 -5.69 -10.30 -2.47
C GLU A 61 -4.99 -11.09 -1.37
N ARG A 62 -3.66 -11.01 -1.29
CA ARG A 62 -2.90 -11.72 -0.24
C ARG A 62 -3.33 -11.33 1.17
N LEU A 63 -3.66 -10.07 1.42
CA LEU A 63 -4.14 -9.62 2.72
C LEU A 63 -5.53 -10.21 3.04
N ARG A 64 -6.43 -10.23 2.05
CA ARG A 64 -7.75 -10.84 2.19
C ARG A 64 -7.66 -12.35 2.42
N ASP A 65 -6.79 -13.04 1.69
CA ASP A 65 -6.55 -14.48 1.85
C ASP A 65 -5.98 -14.83 3.24
N ALA A 66 -5.24 -13.90 3.85
CA ALA A 66 -4.77 -14.02 5.22
C ALA A 66 -5.83 -13.68 6.29
N GLY A 67 -7.08 -13.41 5.89
CA GLY A 67 -8.20 -13.12 6.78
C GLY A 67 -8.25 -11.68 7.29
N ILE A 68 -7.52 -10.76 6.67
CA ILE A 68 -7.51 -9.34 7.05
C ILE A 68 -8.64 -8.61 6.30
N ASP A 69 -9.41 -7.78 7.00
CA ASP A 69 -10.42 -6.91 6.36
C ASP A 69 -9.74 -5.79 5.56
N VAL A 70 -10.00 -5.70 4.26
CA VAL A 70 -9.36 -4.72 3.36
C VAL A 70 -10.40 -3.80 2.75
N THR A 71 -10.32 -2.51 3.12
CA THR A 71 -11.11 -1.42 2.51
C THR A 71 -10.21 -0.59 1.59
N VAL A 72 -10.68 -0.24 0.40
CA VAL A 72 -9.88 0.45 -0.64
C VAL A 72 -10.63 1.68 -1.14
N GLY A 73 -9.90 2.73 -1.54
CA GLY A 73 -10.45 3.94 -2.15
C GLY A 73 -10.77 5.05 -1.15
N VAL A 74 -10.22 5.00 0.07
CA VAL A 74 -10.45 6.03 1.10
C VAL A 74 -9.57 7.24 0.82
N GLU A 75 -10.18 8.41 0.59
CA GLU A 75 -9.46 9.63 0.19
C GLU A 75 -8.58 9.42 -1.07
N GLU A 76 -9.09 8.63 -2.02
CA GLU A 76 -8.33 8.20 -3.21
C GLU A 76 -7.77 9.38 -4.01
N GLU A 77 -8.55 10.44 -4.22
CA GLU A 77 -8.12 11.62 -4.96
C GLU A 77 -7.01 12.40 -4.22
N LEU A 78 -7.04 12.44 -2.88
CA LEU A 78 -5.94 13.01 -2.09
C LEU A 78 -4.67 12.17 -2.25
N CYS A 79 -4.80 10.85 -2.18
CA CYS A 79 -3.69 9.91 -2.33
C CYS A 79 -3.09 9.94 -3.74
N LYS A 80 -3.92 10.07 -4.78
CA LYS A 80 -3.48 10.26 -6.17
C LYS A 80 -2.71 11.56 -6.34
N ARG A 81 -3.22 12.65 -5.76
CA ARG A 81 -2.55 13.95 -5.80
C ARG A 81 -1.18 13.91 -5.11
N LEU A 82 -1.08 13.23 -3.96
CA LEU A 82 0.19 13.00 -3.26
C LEU A 82 1.20 12.26 -4.16
N ASN A 83 0.75 11.29 -4.96
CA ASN A 83 1.58 10.43 -5.79
C ASN A 83 1.62 10.82 -7.28
N LYS A 84 1.20 12.04 -7.65
CA LYS A 84 0.99 12.44 -9.05
C LYS A 84 2.16 12.14 -9.98
N ALA A 85 3.39 12.47 -9.57
CA ALA A 85 4.59 12.24 -10.37
C ALA A 85 4.91 10.75 -10.55
N PHE A 86 4.72 9.96 -9.49
CA PHE A 86 4.89 8.51 -9.52
C PHE A 86 3.87 7.86 -10.46
N ILE A 87 2.59 8.19 -10.31
CA ILE A 87 1.50 7.68 -11.14
C ILE A 87 1.77 8.00 -12.61
N HIS A 88 2.12 9.25 -12.92
CA HIS A 88 2.45 9.64 -14.30
C HIS A 88 3.56 8.77 -14.89
N ARG A 89 4.64 8.55 -14.14
CA ARG A 89 5.76 7.72 -14.60
C ARG A 89 5.34 6.29 -14.87
N ILE A 90 4.57 5.69 -13.97
CA ILE A 90 4.13 4.30 -14.09
C ILE A 90 3.16 4.11 -15.26
N VAL A 91 2.18 5.00 -15.40
CA VAL A 91 1.12 4.89 -16.41
C VAL A 91 1.65 5.23 -17.82
N THR A 92 2.54 6.21 -17.94
CA THR A 92 2.97 6.73 -19.25
C THR A 92 4.36 6.25 -19.68
N GLY A 93 5.16 5.72 -18.76
CA GLY A 93 6.58 5.43 -18.98
C GLY A 93 7.46 6.68 -19.12
N LYS A 94 6.91 7.89 -18.92
CA LYS A 94 7.62 9.18 -19.11
C LYS A 94 7.84 9.90 -17.77
N PRO A 95 8.90 10.72 -17.65
CA PRO A 95 9.09 11.54 -16.46
C PRO A 95 8.00 12.61 -16.35
N PHE A 96 7.56 12.88 -15.12
CA PHE A 96 6.66 14.01 -14.84
C PHE A 96 7.47 15.32 -14.85
N VAL A 97 7.17 16.22 -15.80
CA VAL A 97 7.93 17.46 -16.01
C VAL A 97 7.11 18.68 -15.57
N THR A 98 7.77 19.63 -14.92
CA THR A 98 7.19 20.94 -14.61
C THR A 98 8.19 22.02 -15.03
N LEU A 99 7.75 22.97 -15.85
CA LEU A 99 8.52 24.17 -16.18
C LEU A 99 8.18 25.25 -15.15
N ARG A 100 9.20 25.97 -14.68
CA ARG A 100 9.05 27.09 -13.73
C ARG A 100 9.75 28.32 -14.28
#